data_AF-A0A0D5LZ43-F1
#
_entry.id   AF-A0A0D5LZ43-F1
#
_cell.length_a   1.000
_cell.length_b   1.000
_cell.length_c   1.000
_cell.angle_alpha   90.00
_cell.angle_beta   90.00
_cell.angle_gamma   90.00
#
_symmetry.space_group_name_H-M   'P 1'
#
loop_
_entity.id
_entity.type
_entity.pdbx_description
1 polymer ?
#
loop_
_entity_poly.entity_id
_entity_poly.type
_entity_poly.pdbx_seq_one_letter_code
_entity_poly.pdbx_strand_id
1 'polypeptide(L)'
;MSFDWTTFGSAITGAIVGGLITGYFALRSTQNSFKHQKEQADENEAKLIKGVLQAIHDEIETVNERYQDTMGARIDSIADGEALAFYYPLASDFFTVYNGNSFLIGRIPSNDLRKQIIKTYTLAKGMVDSFRLNNDLVSKFEHSHKIFQETQQEVHQQHATAHYNSLVEYAKILKESHKALKQEISNLLRALRKNGVLNEAGS
;
A
#
# COMPACT_ATOMS: atom_id res chain seq x y z
N MET A 1 15.95 63.74 -53.42
CA MET A 1 16.04 62.62 -52.45
C MET A 1 16.27 61.35 -53.23
N SER A 2 17.51 60.89 -53.35
CA SER A 2 17.83 59.60 -53.97
C SER A 2 17.46 58.48 -52.97
N PHE A 3 16.52 57.63 -53.35
CA PHE A 3 16.14 56.47 -52.56
C PHE A 3 17.30 55.47 -52.61
N ASP A 4 17.97 55.26 -51.48
CA ASP A 4 19.18 54.45 -51.41
C ASP A 4 18.83 52.96 -51.39
N TRP A 5 18.64 52.41 -52.60
CA TRP A 5 18.28 51.01 -52.85
C TRP A 5 19.28 50.01 -52.25
N THR A 6 20.52 50.44 -52.01
CA THR A 6 21.56 49.61 -51.38
C THR A 6 21.30 49.43 -49.88
N THR A 7 20.89 50.50 -49.20
CA THR A 7 20.53 50.51 -47.78
C THR A 7 19.20 49.80 -47.53
N PHE A 8 18.23 49.95 -48.43
CA PHE A 8 16.94 49.23 -48.34
C PHE A 8 17.08 47.73 -48.64
N GLY A 9 17.86 47.36 -49.66
CA GLY A 9 18.13 45.96 -50.00
C GLY A 9 18.93 45.23 -48.92
N SER A 10 19.98 45.86 -48.38
CA SER A 10 20.77 45.27 -47.29
C SER A 10 19.98 45.13 -45.97
N ALA A 11 19.08 46.06 -45.66
CA ALA A 11 18.19 45.97 -44.50
C ALA A 11 17.18 44.82 -44.62
N ILE A 12 16.58 44.62 -45.81
CA ILE A 12 15.62 43.53 -46.05
C ILE A 12 16.33 42.17 -46.05
N THR A 13 17.47 42.06 -46.72
CA THR A 13 18.26 40.81 -46.73
C THR A 13 18.78 40.48 -45.33
N GLY A 14 19.23 41.47 -44.56
CA GLY A 14 19.64 41.29 -43.17
C GLY A 14 18.50 40.85 -42.25
N ALA A 15 17.31 41.42 -42.41
CA ALA A 15 16.12 41.05 -41.63
C ALA A 15 15.61 39.63 -41.95
N ILE A 16 15.64 39.22 -43.23
CA ILE A 16 15.25 37.87 -43.65
C ILE A 16 16.25 36.84 -43.14
N VAL A 17 17.55 37.08 -43.31
CA VAL A 17 18.61 36.17 -42.84
C VAL A 17 18.62 36.10 -41.31
N GLY A 18 18.51 37.25 -40.63
CA GLY A 18 18.40 37.31 -39.16
C GLY A 18 17.15 36.61 -38.63
N GLY A 19 16.01 36.77 -39.29
CA GLY A 19 14.74 36.11 -38.94
C GLY A 19 14.78 34.60 -39.13
N LEU A 20 15.40 34.11 -40.20
CA LEU A 20 15.57 32.67 -40.47
C LEU A 20 16.51 32.00 -39.47
N ILE A 21 17.64 32.64 -39.16
CA ILE A 21 18.59 32.15 -38.14
C ILE A 21 17.91 32.12 -36.77
N THR A 22 17.25 33.22 -36.38
CA THR A 22 16.54 33.33 -35.10
C THR A 22 15.42 32.29 -34.99
N GLY A 23 14.62 32.10 -36.05
CA GLY A 23 13.57 31.09 -36.10
C GLY A 23 14.09 29.66 -35.98
N TYR A 24 15.20 29.32 -36.66
CA TYR A 24 15.84 28.02 -36.56
C TYR A 24 16.36 27.71 -35.15
N PHE A 25 17.05 28.67 -34.52
CA PHE A 25 17.53 28.53 -33.14
C PHE A 25 16.38 28.46 -32.13
N ALA A 26 15.30 29.23 -32.32
CA ALA A 26 14.12 29.20 -31.47
C ALA A 26 13.41 27.83 -31.53
N LEU A 27 13.25 27.24 -32.72
CA LEU A 27 12.66 25.91 -32.88
C LEU A 27 13.52 24.82 -32.24
N ARG A 28 14.84 24.87 -32.42
CA ARG A 28 15.78 23.90 -31.80
C ARG A 28 15.83 24.04 -30.28
N SER A 29 15.82 25.27 -29.77
CA SER A 29 15.75 25.56 -28.34
C SER A 29 14.43 25.07 -27.73
N THR A 30 13.31 25.24 -28.44
CA THR A 30 11.98 24.77 -28.00
C THR A 30 11.90 23.24 -27.98
N GLN A 31 12.42 22.55 -29.00
CA GLN A 31 12.47 21.08 -29.02
C GLN A 31 13.38 20.51 -27.92
N ASN A 32 14.55 21.11 -27.69
CA ASN A 32 15.43 20.72 -26.59
C ASN A 32 14.78 21.01 -25.23
N SER A 33 14.13 22.16 -25.06
CA SER A 33 13.41 22.52 -23.82
C SER A 33 12.25 21.58 -23.54
N PHE A 34 11.51 21.16 -24.57
CA PHE A 34 10.44 20.16 -24.43
C PHE A 34 11.00 18.78 -24.05
N LYS A 35 12.13 18.37 -24.65
CA LYS A 35 12.81 17.12 -24.30
C LYS A 35 13.30 17.16 -22.84
N HIS A 36 13.94 18.24 -22.42
CA HIS A 36 14.38 18.41 -21.03
C HIS A 36 13.21 18.48 -20.05
N GLN A 37 12.11 19.15 -20.40
CA GLN A 37 10.89 19.15 -19.58
C GLN A 37 10.29 17.75 -19.44
N LYS A 38 10.29 16.96 -20.52
CA LYS A 38 9.84 15.57 -20.47
C LYS A 38 10.76 14.71 -19.60
N GLU A 39 12.08 14.80 -19.79
CA GLU A 39 13.07 14.09 -18.96
C GLU A 39 12.91 14.47 -17.48
N GLN A 40 12.77 15.75 -17.17
CA GLN A 40 12.55 16.23 -15.81
C GLN A 40 11.21 15.75 -15.23
N ALA A 41 10.15 15.67 -16.04
CA ALA A 41 8.86 15.14 -15.61
C ALA A 41 8.95 13.63 -15.31
N ASP A 42 9.60 12.86 -16.18
CA ASP A 42 9.83 11.41 -16.02
C ASP A 42 10.69 11.13 -14.77
N GLU A 43 11.74 11.93 -14.54
CA GLU A 43 12.57 11.85 -13.32
C GLU A 43 11.79 12.16 -12.04
N ASN A 44 10.95 13.20 -12.07
CA ASN A 44 10.11 13.56 -10.94
C ASN A 44 9.08 12.47 -10.63
N GLU A 45 8.47 11.88 -11.66
CA GLU A 45 7.55 10.75 -11.50
C GLU A 45 8.27 9.53 -10.91
N ALA A 46 9.47 9.21 -11.39
CA ALA A 46 10.27 8.12 -10.83
C ALA A 46 10.61 8.34 -9.34
N LYS A 47 10.97 9.58 -8.96
CA LYS A 47 11.23 9.94 -7.55
C LYS A 47 9.97 9.80 -6.69
N LEU A 48 8.81 10.25 -7.19
CA LEU A 48 7.53 10.12 -6.49
C LEU A 48 7.17 8.64 -6.27
N ILE A 49 7.27 7.82 -7.32
CA ILE A 49 6.98 6.38 -7.22
C ILE A 49 7.96 5.71 -6.23
N LYS A 50 9.25 6.04 -6.30
CA LYS A 50 10.25 5.52 -5.35
C LYS A 50 9.89 5.88 -3.90
N GLY A 51 9.55 7.14 -3.63
CA GLY A 51 9.16 7.59 -2.29
C GLY A 51 7.92 6.88 -1.76
N VAL A 52 6.91 6.64 -2.60
CA VAL A 52 5.73 5.86 -2.22
C VAL A 52 6.07 4.41 -1.92
N LEU A 53 6.90 3.76 -2.74
CA LEU A 53 7.31 2.37 -2.51
C LEU A 53 8.11 2.22 -1.21
N GLN A 54 8.92 3.22 -0.84
CA GLN A 54 9.61 3.30 0.45
C GLN A 54 8.61 3.43 1.60
N ALA A 55 7.68 4.37 1.51
CA ALA A 55 6.67 4.54 2.55
C ALA A 55 5.78 3.29 2.73
N ILE A 56 5.46 2.57 1.64
CA ILE A 56 4.72 1.29 1.70
C ILE A 56 5.54 0.20 2.37
N HIS A 57 6.84 0.13 2.07
CA HIS A 57 7.74 -0.80 2.74
C HIS A 57 7.69 -0.58 4.26
N ASP A 58 7.91 0.66 4.69
CA ASP A 58 8.01 1.01 6.11
C ASP A 58 6.66 0.84 6.82
N GLU A 59 5.54 1.17 6.16
CA GLU A 59 4.21 0.92 6.70
C GLU A 59 3.96 -0.58 6.90
N ILE A 60 4.21 -1.41 5.88
CA ILE A 60 3.98 -2.85 5.99
C ILE A 60 4.87 -3.49 7.05
N GLU A 61 6.15 -3.11 7.11
CA GLU A 61 7.09 -3.62 8.10
C GLU A 61 6.64 -3.25 9.52
N THR A 62 6.39 -1.95 9.77
CA THR A 62 5.97 -1.45 11.09
C THR A 62 4.63 -2.05 11.54
N VAL A 63 3.65 -2.13 10.64
CA VAL A 63 2.33 -2.71 10.97
C VAL A 63 2.45 -4.21 11.23
N ASN A 64 3.26 -4.93 10.45
CA ASN A 64 3.48 -6.35 10.64
C ASN A 64 4.20 -6.64 11.96
N GLU A 65 5.22 -5.88 12.32
CA GLU A 65 5.93 -6.01 13.60
C GLU A 65 4.98 -5.83 14.77
N ARG A 66 4.23 -4.72 14.80
CA ARG A 66 3.22 -4.47 15.84
C ARG A 66 2.17 -5.58 15.89
N TYR A 67 1.70 -6.04 14.74
CA TYR A 67 0.75 -7.14 14.66
C TYR A 67 1.32 -8.43 15.24
N GLN A 68 2.54 -8.80 14.86
CA GLN A 68 3.19 -10.03 15.30
C GLN A 68 3.48 -10.02 16.80
N ASP A 69 3.93 -8.88 17.34
CA ASP A 69 4.19 -8.68 18.78
C ASP A 69 2.93 -8.78 19.64
N THR A 70 1.75 -8.59 19.04
CA THR A 70 0.47 -8.57 19.76
C THR A 70 -0.36 -9.81 19.44
N MET A 71 -1.09 -9.79 18.34
CA MET A 71 -2.07 -10.81 18.00
C MET A 71 -1.47 -11.95 17.18
N GLY A 72 -0.44 -11.70 16.38
CA GLY A 72 0.24 -12.74 15.61
C GLY A 72 0.81 -13.84 16.51
N ALA A 73 1.55 -13.47 17.56
CA ALA A 73 2.06 -14.41 18.55
C ALA A 73 0.94 -15.21 19.25
N ARG A 74 -0.21 -14.58 19.51
CA ARG A 74 -1.37 -15.27 20.10
C ARG A 74 -1.92 -16.32 19.16
N ILE A 75 -2.11 -16.01 17.88
CA ILE A 75 -2.58 -16.98 16.88
C ILE A 75 -1.59 -18.14 16.74
N ASP A 76 -0.29 -17.84 16.66
CA ASP A 76 0.76 -18.86 16.57
C ASP A 76 0.74 -19.81 17.78
N SER A 77 0.27 -19.34 18.95
CA SER A 77 0.18 -20.13 20.19
C SER A 77 -1.10 -20.97 20.35
N ILE A 78 -2.12 -20.80 19.48
CA ILE A 78 -3.38 -21.54 19.58
C ILE A 78 -3.14 -23.01 19.26
N ALA A 79 -3.32 -23.90 20.25
CA ALA A 79 -3.24 -25.34 20.04
C ALA A 79 -4.41 -25.83 19.16
N ASP A 80 -4.23 -26.98 18.53
CA ASP A 80 -5.29 -27.54 17.69
C ASP A 80 -6.48 -27.95 18.56
N GLY A 81 -7.67 -27.45 18.20
CA GLY A 81 -8.90 -27.64 18.98
C GLY A 81 -9.15 -26.54 20.02
N GLU A 82 -8.28 -25.54 20.15
CA GLU A 82 -8.51 -24.39 21.02
C GLU A 82 -9.10 -23.18 20.28
N ALA A 83 -9.86 -22.37 21.02
CA ALA A 83 -10.47 -21.14 20.54
C ALA A 83 -9.58 -19.91 20.82
N LEU A 84 -9.67 -18.90 19.95
CA LEU A 84 -9.20 -17.55 20.28
C LEU A 84 -10.27 -16.81 21.12
N ALA A 85 -10.39 -17.19 22.40
CA ALA A 85 -11.30 -16.57 23.36
C ALA A 85 -10.75 -15.24 23.92
N PHE A 86 -10.29 -14.35 23.05
CA PHE A 86 -9.70 -13.06 23.42
C PHE A 86 -10.25 -11.94 22.55
N TYR A 87 -10.73 -10.87 23.18
CA TYR A 87 -11.22 -9.67 22.49
C TYR A 87 -10.05 -8.79 22.03
N TYR A 88 -9.95 -8.54 20.72
CA TYR A 88 -8.90 -7.71 20.16
C TYR A 88 -9.39 -6.29 19.81
N PRO A 89 -8.87 -5.22 20.45
CA PRO A 89 -9.30 -3.85 20.15
C PRO A 89 -8.77 -3.38 18.78
N LEU A 90 -9.68 -3.08 17.84
CA LEU A 90 -9.38 -2.67 16.46
C LEU A 90 -9.68 -1.17 16.22
N ALA A 91 -9.15 -0.29 17.06
CA ALA A 91 -9.53 1.13 17.07
C ALA A 91 -8.76 2.03 16.08
N SER A 92 -7.67 1.56 15.46
CA SER A 92 -6.76 2.43 14.71
C SER A 92 -6.73 2.14 13.21
N ASP A 93 -6.64 3.20 12.40
CA ASP A 93 -6.34 3.11 10.97
C ASP A 93 -4.83 2.98 10.78
N PHE A 94 -4.37 1.76 10.52
CA PHE A 94 -2.95 1.42 10.40
C PHE A 94 -2.41 1.55 8.97
N PHE A 95 -3.25 1.82 7.96
CA PHE A 95 -2.89 1.75 6.54
C PHE A 95 -2.95 3.13 5.85
N THR A 96 -2.49 4.17 6.53
CA THR A 96 -2.62 5.57 6.10
C THR A 96 -1.81 5.89 4.85
N VAL A 97 -0.60 5.32 4.70
CA VAL A 97 0.25 5.49 3.51
C VAL A 97 -0.43 4.88 2.30
N TYR A 98 -0.88 3.63 2.39
CA TYR A 98 -1.57 2.98 1.28
C TYR A 98 -2.86 3.68 0.89
N ASN A 99 -3.71 4.00 1.88
CA ASN A 99 -4.99 4.66 1.62
C ASN A 99 -4.76 6.04 0.99
N GLY A 100 -3.80 6.82 1.51
CA GLY A 100 -3.47 8.16 1.03
C GLY A 100 -2.78 8.21 -0.34
N ASN A 101 -2.10 7.13 -0.74
CA ASN A 101 -1.31 7.07 -1.98
C ASN A 101 -1.84 6.05 -3.00
N SER A 102 -3.07 5.55 -2.83
CA SER A 102 -3.68 4.54 -3.70
C SER A 102 -3.66 4.92 -5.19
N PHE A 103 -3.77 6.22 -5.52
CA PHE A 103 -3.68 6.70 -6.90
C PHE A 103 -2.28 6.55 -7.52
N LEU A 104 -1.22 6.61 -6.72
CA LEU A 104 0.17 6.45 -7.17
C LEU A 104 0.53 4.99 -7.40
N ILE A 105 -0.17 4.05 -6.75
CA ILE A 105 0.00 2.60 -7.00
C ILE A 105 -0.23 2.27 -8.47
N GLY A 106 -1.25 2.89 -9.09
CA GLY A 106 -1.56 2.69 -10.51
C GLY A 106 -0.45 3.13 -11.46
N ARG A 107 0.48 3.98 -11.00
CA ARG A 107 1.60 4.51 -11.80
C ARG A 107 2.88 3.69 -11.68
N ILE A 108 2.97 2.76 -10.72
CA ILE A 108 4.11 1.84 -10.59
C ILE A 108 4.22 1.04 -11.90
N PRO A 109 5.37 1.00 -12.61
CA PRO A 109 5.46 0.32 -13.91
C PRO A 109 5.23 -1.19 -13.83
N SER A 110 5.75 -1.84 -12.79
CA SER A 110 5.67 -3.30 -12.60
C SER A 110 4.26 -3.76 -12.23
N ASN A 111 3.62 -4.57 -13.10
CA ASN A 111 2.30 -5.13 -12.85
C ASN A 111 2.30 -6.09 -11.65
N ASP A 112 3.31 -6.95 -11.57
CA ASP A 112 3.42 -7.92 -10.49
C ASP A 112 3.56 -7.22 -9.14
N LEU A 113 4.39 -6.17 -9.05
CA LEU A 113 4.56 -5.40 -7.82
C LEU A 113 3.25 -4.69 -7.40
N ARG A 114 2.53 -4.08 -8.36
CA ARG A 114 1.21 -3.48 -8.08
C ARG A 114 0.24 -4.51 -7.52
N LYS A 115 0.13 -5.66 -8.18
CA LYS A 115 -0.77 -6.74 -7.76
C LYS A 115 -0.40 -7.25 -6.37
N GLN A 116 0.89 -7.38 -6.08
CA GLN A 116 1.40 -7.86 -4.81
C GLN A 116 1.12 -6.90 -3.65
N ILE A 117 1.31 -5.59 -3.88
CA ILE A 117 0.91 -4.54 -2.92
C ILE A 117 -0.58 -4.67 -2.64
N ILE A 118 -1.42 -4.61 -3.68
CA ILE A 118 -2.88 -4.67 -3.52
C ILE A 118 -3.29 -5.94 -2.77
N LYS A 119 -2.76 -7.11 -3.16
CA LYS A 119 -3.05 -8.39 -2.52
C LYS A 119 -2.67 -8.39 -1.04
N THR A 120 -1.50 -7.85 -0.68
CA THR A 120 -1.04 -7.78 0.72
C THR A 120 -2.02 -6.96 1.56
N TYR A 121 -2.42 -5.78 1.10
CA TYR A 121 -3.40 -4.94 1.81
C TYR A 121 -4.80 -5.56 1.83
N THR A 122 -5.21 -6.28 0.80
CA THR A 122 -6.48 -7.04 0.81
C THR A 122 -6.46 -8.11 1.89
N LEU A 123 -5.38 -8.89 2.01
CA LEU A 123 -5.25 -9.92 3.05
C LEU A 123 -5.17 -9.29 4.44
N ALA A 124 -4.43 -8.18 4.60
CA ALA A 124 -4.32 -7.48 5.88
C ALA A 124 -5.68 -6.95 6.36
N LYS A 125 -6.46 -6.32 5.47
CA LYS A 125 -7.83 -5.86 5.76
C LYS A 125 -8.77 -7.03 6.04
N GLY A 126 -8.67 -8.13 5.29
CA GLY A 126 -9.41 -9.36 5.55
C GLY A 126 -9.10 -9.98 6.93
N MET A 127 -7.84 -9.87 7.38
CA MET A 127 -7.45 -10.29 8.73
C MET A 127 -8.11 -9.42 9.81
N VAL A 128 -8.17 -8.09 9.59
CA VAL A 128 -8.89 -7.16 10.48
C VAL A 128 -10.37 -7.53 10.58
N ASP A 129 -11.03 -7.80 9.44
CA ASP A 129 -12.43 -8.22 9.44
C ASP A 129 -12.62 -9.57 10.13
N SER A 130 -11.66 -10.48 9.98
CA SER A 130 -11.69 -11.77 10.68
C SER A 130 -11.61 -11.59 12.20
N PHE A 131 -10.80 -10.66 12.69
CA PHE A 131 -10.78 -10.32 14.11
C PHE A 131 -12.08 -9.68 14.61
N ARG A 132 -12.75 -8.86 13.79
CA ARG A 132 -14.08 -8.31 14.14
C ARG A 132 -15.10 -9.43 14.33
N LEU A 133 -15.10 -10.41 13.43
CA LEU A 133 -15.99 -11.58 13.56
C LEU A 133 -15.62 -12.43 14.78
N ASN A 134 -14.32 -12.65 15.03
CA ASN A 134 -13.89 -13.36 16.24
C ASN A 134 -14.37 -12.66 17.50
N ASN A 135 -14.25 -11.33 17.57
CA ASN A 135 -14.73 -10.55 18.70
C ASN A 135 -16.24 -10.71 18.93
N ASP A 136 -17.05 -10.72 17.87
CA ASP A 136 -18.49 -10.99 17.96
C ASP A 136 -18.78 -12.40 18.50
N LEU A 137 -18.03 -13.40 18.04
CA LEU A 137 -18.13 -14.77 18.55
C LEU A 137 -17.72 -14.86 20.04
N VAL A 138 -16.67 -14.15 20.44
CA VAL A 138 -16.23 -14.05 21.84
C VAL A 138 -17.33 -13.42 22.69
N SER A 139 -17.91 -12.30 22.26
CA SER A 139 -19.01 -11.65 22.98
C SER A 139 -20.24 -12.56 23.14
N LYS A 140 -20.59 -13.33 22.11
CA LYS A 140 -21.69 -14.32 22.18
C LYS A 140 -21.38 -15.43 23.18
N PHE A 141 -20.17 -15.98 23.13
CA PHE A 141 -19.72 -16.99 24.09
C PHE A 141 -19.74 -16.46 25.53
N GLU A 142 -19.14 -15.29 25.78
CA GLU A 142 -19.10 -14.66 27.11
C GLU A 142 -20.51 -14.40 27.65
N HIS A 143 -21.42 -13.92 26.80
CA HIS A 143 -22.81 -13.68 27.18
C HIS A 143 -23.53 -14.99 27.57
N SER A 144 -23.47 -16.02 26.73
CA SER A 144 -24.10 -17.31 27.04
C SER A 144 -23.46 -17.99 28.25
N HIS A 145 -22.14 -17.87 28.41
CA HIS A 145 -21.43 -18.42 29.55
C HIS A 145 -21.83 -17.72 30.85
N LYS A 146 -21.98 -16.39 30.83
CA LYS A 146 -22.50 -15.63 31.96
C LYS A 146 -23.91 -16.06 32.35
N ILE A 147 -24.83 -16.19 31.39
CA ILE A 147 -26.20 -16.67 31.67
C ILE A 147 -26.18 -18.05 32.29
N PHE A 148 -25.35 -18.97 31.78
CA PHE A 148 -25.20 -20.29 32.39
C PHE A 148 -24.69 -20.20 33.83
N GLN A 149 -23.69 -19.36 34.10
CA GLN A 149 -23.18 -19.16 35.46
C GLN A 149 -24.25 -18.60 36.42
N GLU A 150 -25.14 -17.74 35.93
CA GLU A 150 -26.22 -17.16 36.74
C GLU A 150 -27.40 -18.13 36.97
N THR A 151 -27.76 -18.91 35.95
CA THR A 151 -28.99 -19.73 35.95
C THR A 151 -28.75 -21.20 36.33
N GLN A 152 -27.53 -21.71 36.10
CA GLN A 152 -27.13 -23.12 36.25
C GLN A 152 -28.00 -24.11 35.46
N GLN A 153 -28.74 -23.64 34.45
CA GLN A 153 -29.57 -24.52 33.63
C GLN A 153 -28.76 -25.17 32.50
N GLU A 154 -29.00 -26.45 32.28
CA GLU A 154 -28.31 -27.25 31.26
C GLU A 154 -28.49 -26.68 29.84
N VAL A 155 -29.66 -26.12 29.52
CA VAL A 155 -29.91 -25.48 28.21
C VAL A 155 -28.93 -24.34 27.95
N HIS A 156 -28.63 -23.52 28.97
CA HIS A 156 -27.67 -22.42 28.84
C HIS A 156 -26.23 -22.91 28.75
N GLN A 157 -25.90 -24.04 29.40
CA GLN A 157 -24.61 -24.71 29.23
C GLN A 157 -24.41 -25.19 27.79
N GLN A 158 -25.44 -25.78 27.19
CA GLN A 158 -25.40 -26.24 25.81
C GLN A 158 -25.21 -25.07 24.84
N HIS A 159 -25.88 -23.94 25.07
CA HIS A 159 -25.67 -22.71 24.28
C HIS A 159 -24.24 -22.18 24.40
N ALA A 160 -23.68 -22.07 25.61
CA ALA A 160 -22.32 -21.62 25.81
C ALA A 160 -21.31 -22.55 25.11
N THR A 161 -21.52 -23.87 25.20
CA THR A 161 -20.69 -24.88 24.52
C THR A 161 -20.77 -24.75 22.99
N ALA A 162 -21.96 -24.54 22.44
CA ALA A 162 -22.14 -24.34 21.00
C ALA A 162 -21.43 -23.07 20.47
N HIS A 163 -21.48 -21.97 21.23
CA HIS A 163 -20.74 -20.76 20.90
C HIS A 163 -19.22 -20.93 21.02
N TYR A 164 -18.75 -21.66 22.03
CA TYR A 164 -17.33 -22.00 22.16
C TYR A 164 -16.85 -22.86 20.98
N ASN A 165 -17.63 -23.87 20.57
CA ASN A 165 -17.29 -24.69 19.40
C ASN A 165 -17.21 -23.85 18.11
N SER A 166 -18.08 -22.85 17.96
CA SER A 166 -17.99 -21.89 16.85
C SER A 166 -16.65 -21.12 16.86
N LEU A 167 -16.15 -20.74 18.05
CA LEU A 167 -14.83 -20.10 18.18
C LEU A 167 -13.69 -21.05 17.81
N VAL A 168 -13.77 -22.33 18.23
CA VAL A 168 -12.76 -23.35 17.89
C VAL A 168 -12.68 -23.57 16.37
N GLU A 169 -13.83 -23.69 15.71
CA GLU A 169 -13.86 -23.84 14.25
C GLU A 169 -13.34 -22.58 13.54
N TYR A 170 -13.70 -21.39 14.03
CA TYR A 170 -13.25 -20.14 13.44
C TYR A 170 -11.74 -19.88 13.67
N ALA A 171 -11.17 -20.36 14.77
CA ALA A 171 -9.75 -20.27 15.05
C ALA A 171 -8.89 -20.96 13.97
N LYS A 172 -9.39 -22.03 13.34
CA LYS A 172 -8.71 -22.69 12.20
C LYS A 172 -8.58 -21.75 11.00
N ILE A 173 -9.66 -21.04 10.66
CA ILE A 173 -9.71 -20.06 9.57
C ILE A 173 -8.77 -18.88 9.87
N LEU A 174 -8.70 -18.44 11.13
CA LEU A 174 -7.77 -17.40 11.57
C LEU A 174 -6.31 -17.84 11.40
N LYS A 175 -5.95 -19.08 11.77
CA LYS A 175 -4.59 -19.63 11.58
C LYS A 175 -4.21 -19.68 10.09
N GLU A 176 -5.13 -20.10 9.22
CA GLU A 176 -4.90 -20.13 7.77
C GLU A 176 -4.71 -18.72 7.18
N SER A 177 -5.57 -17.78 7.55
CA SER A 177 -5.50 -16.39 7.11
C SER A 177 -4.23 -15.70 7.59
N HIS A 178 -3.85 -15.95 8.85
CA HIS A 178 -2.60 -15.47 9.44
C HIS A 178 -1.37 -15.98 8.68
N LYS A 179 -1.33 -17.28 8.37
CA LYS A 179 -0.25 -17.89 7.59
C LYS A 179 -0.16 -17.30 6.17
N ALA A 180 -1.30 -17.14 5.50
CA ALA A 180 -1.37 -16.56 4.17
C ALA A 180 -0.86 -15.10 4.16
N LEU A 181 -1.26 -14.31 5.17
CA LEU A 181 -0.82 -12.93 5.34
C LEU A 181 0.69 -12.84 5.58
N LYS A 182 1.24 -13.62 6.52
CA LYS A 182 2.70 -13.65 6.80
C LYS A 182 3.53 -13.98 5.56
N GLN A 183 3.08 -14.98 4.79
CA GLN A 183 3.75 -15.34 3.56
C GLN A 183 3.72 -14.19 2.54
N GLU A 184 2.57 -13.54 2.37
CA GLU A 184 2.42 -12.46 1.39
C GLU A 184 3.23 -11.21 1.79
N ILE A 185 3.24 -10.84 3.07
CA ILE A 185 4.06 -9.74 3.61
C ILE A 185 5.54 -10.00 3.33
N SER A 186 6.04 -11.19 3.67
CA SER A 186 7.42 -11.60 3.38
C SER A 186 7.75 -11.49 1.88
N ASN A 187 6.84 -11.97 1.02
CA ASN A 187 7.01 -11.88 -0.41
C ASN A 187 7.07 -10.41 -0.88
N LEU A 188 6.19 -9.54 -0.35
CA LEU A 188 6.12 -8.13 -0.75
C LEU A 188 7.38 -7.38 -0.33
N LEU A 189 7.82 -7.53 0.92
CA LEU A 189 9.05 -6.89 1.41
C LEU A 189 10.26 -7.30 0.57
N ARG A 190 10.36 -8.60 0.21
CA ARG A 190 11.41 -9.08 -0.70
C ARG A 190 11.31 -8.47 -2.10
N ALA A 191 10.10 -8.34 -2.64
CA ALA A 191 9.87 -7.73 -3.94
C ALA A 191 10.25 -6.24 -3.94
N LEU A 192 9.88 -5.49 -2.90
CA LEU A 192 10.25 -4.08 -2.73
C LEU A 192 11.78 -3.92 -2.66
N ARG A 193 12.48 -4.75 -1.88
CA ARG A 193 13.95 -4.76 -1.83
C ARG A 193 14.58 -5.04 -3.21
N LYS A 194 14.06 -6.01 -3.97
CA LYS A 194 14.54 -6.31 -5.33
C LYS A 194 14.34 -5.13 -6.29
N ASN A 195 13.32 -4.30 -6.07
CA ASN A 195 13.06 -3.09 -6.87
C ASN A 195 13.87 -1.87 -6.39
N GLY A 196 14.87 -2.05 -5.51
CA GLY A 196 15.79 -0.98 -5.10
C GLY A 196 15.20 0.04 -4.13
N VAL A 197 14.10 -0.32 -3.46
CA VAL A 197 13.39 0.57 -2.52
C VAL A 197 14.28 1.00 -1.35
N LEU A 198 15.13 0.09 -0.84
CA LEU A 198 16.05 0.35 0.27
C LEU A 198 17.50 0.61 -0.15
N ASN A 199 17.78 0.75 -1.45
CA ASN A 199 19.10 1.18 -1.87
C ASN A 199 19.19 2.68 -1.59
N GLU A 200 19.70 3.03 -0.40
CA GLU A 200 20.20 4.37 -0.13
C GLU A 200 21.23 4.68 -1.23
N ALA A 201 20.97 5.74 -2.01
CA ALA A 201 22.03 6.31 -2.79
C ALA A 201 23.08 6.76 -1.78
N GLY A 202 24.27 6.16 -1.85
CA GLY A 202 25.36 6.41 -0.93
C GLY A 202 25.57 7.90 -0.66
N SER A 203 25.94 8.14 0.59
CA SER A 203 26.65 9.30 1.10
C SER A 203 27.78 9.78 0.19
#